data_AF-A0A9P0KBL1-F1
#
_entry.id   AF-A0A9P0KBL1-F1
#
_cell.length_a   1.000
_cell.length_b   1.000
_cell.length_c   1.000
_cell.angle_alpha   90.00
_cell.angle_beta   90.00
_cell.angle_gamma   90.00
#
_symmetry.space_group_name_H-M   'P 1'
#
loop_
_entity.id
_entity.type
_entity.pdbx_description
1 polymer ?
#
loop_
_entity_poly.entity_id
_entity_poly.type
_entity_poly.pdbx_seq_one_letter_code
_entity_poly.pdbx_strand_id
1 'polypeptide(L)'
;MALCYIVRLQRTKPPGAKLNCRILVVTGSDCSASQYMNYMNVFFTAQKKNIVIDVCALDQHLSLLQQGCDITGGIYLKVPQLQGLLQYLLWVFLPEPPIREKLVLPPPVKVDYRAACFCHRELIDIGYVCSVCLSIFCKFSPICTTCHTVFKMPAPLAVKPKKKKIKL
;
A
#
# COMPACT_ATOMS: atom_id res chain seq x y z
N MET A 1 5.13 15.33 -5.04
CA MET A 1 5.68 16.33 -5.99
C MET A 1 5.96 15.75 -7.37
N ALA A 2 6.70 14.65 -7.51
CA ALA A 2 7.03 14.05 -8.82
C ALA A 2 5.80 13.75 -9.70
N LEU A 3 4.73 13.18 -9.14
CA LEU A 3 3.49 12.92 -9.89
C LEU A 3 2.87 14.18 -10.48
N CYS A 4 2.84 15.30 -9.73
CA CYS A 4 2.33 16.57 -10.23
C CYS A 4 3.18 17.12 -11.37
N TYR A 5 4.51 16.95 -11.28
CA TYR A 5 5.43 17.35 -12.33
C TYR A 5 5.23 16.54 -13.62
N ILE A 6 5.05 15.22 -13.50
CA ILE A 6 4.74 14.35 -14.64
C ILE A 6 3.43 14.77 -15.31
N VAL A 7 2.38 15.03 -14.52
CA VAL A 7 1.09 15.49 -15.04
C VAL A 7 1.22 16.86 -15.73
N ARG A 8 2.04 17.77 -15.18
CA ARG A 8 2.34 19.05 -15.84
C ARG A 8 3.04 18.84 -17.18
N LEU A 9 4.05 17.99 -17.23
CA LEU A 9 4.78 17.66 -18.47
C LEU A 9 3.88 17.02 -19.54
N GLN A 10 2.97 16.14 -19.13
CA GLN A 10 1.98 15.53 -20.02
C GLN A 10 1.04 16.58 -20.62
N ARG A 11 0.68 17.63 -19.88
CA ARG A 11 -0.16 18.73 -20.36
C ARG A 11 0.56 19.69 -21.30
N THR A 12 1.86 19.91 -21.10
CA THR A 12 2.64 20.85 -21.91
C THR A 12 3.12 20.27 -23.24
N LYS A 13 3.04 18.95 -23.44
CA LYS A 13 3.49 18.31 -24.68
C LYS A 13 2.46 18.43 -25.81
N PRO A 14 2.92 18.46 -27.07
CA PRO A 14 2.03 18.47 -28.23
C PRO A 14 1.22 17.16 -28.34
N PRO A 15 0.02 17.21 -28.93
CA PRO A 15 -0.84 16.05 -29.09
C PRO A 15 -0.15 14.99 -29.98
N GLY A 16 0.10 13.80 -29.41
CA GLY A 16 0.71 12.67 -30.11
C GLY A 16 1.97 12.10 -29.43
N ALA A 17 2.65 12.86 -28.56
CA ALA A 17 3.83 12.37 -27.85
C ALA A 17 3.44 11.60 -26.57
N LYS A 18 3.54 10.27 -26.59
CA LYS A 18 3.40 9.44 -25.37
C LYS A 18 4.61 9.64 -24.46
N LEU A 19 4.36 9.91 -23.18
CA LEU A 19 5.38 10.01 -22.14
C LEU A 19 5.39 8.72 -21.33
N ASN A 20 6.46 7.94 -21.48
CA ASN A 20 6.74 6.83 -20.58
C ASN A 20 7.40 7.40 -19.33
N CYS A 21 6.59 7.61 -18.29
CA CYS A 21 7.06 8.13 -17.02
C CYS A 21 7.24 7.01 -16.02
N ARG A 22 8.33 7.08 -15.28
CA ARG A 22 8.70 6.12 -14.25
C ARG A 22 9.36 6.85 -13.10
N ILE A 23 9.15 6.37 -11.89
CA ILE A 23 9.71 6.96 -10.68
C ILE A 23 10.60 5.91 -10.02
N LEU A 24 11.86 6.27 -9.78
CA LEU A 24 12.77 5.50 -8.93
C LEU A 24 12.89 6.20 -7.59
N VAL A 25 12.63 5.48 -6.51
CA VAL A 25 12.81 5.93 -5.13
C VAL A 25 14.04 5.24 -4.57
N VAL A 26 15.04 6.00 -4.17
CA VAL A 26 16.20 5.48 -3.44
C VAL A 26 16.09 5.98 -2.01
N THR A 27 16.06 5.05 -1.06
CA THR A 27 15.94 5.39 0.36
C THR A 27 16.93 4.57 1.19
N GLY A 28 17.60 5.24 2.13
CA GLY A 28 18.42 4.61 3.16
C GLY A 28 17.88 4.82 4.57
N SER A 29 16.73 5.47 4.71
CA SER A 29 16.11 5.78 5.99
C SER A 29 14.82 5.00 6.21
N ASP A 30 14.46 4.86 7.47
CA ASP A 30 13.21 4.24 7.86
C ASP A 30 12.00 5.08 7.49
N CYS A 31 10.91 4.38 7.17
CA CYS A 31 9.65 5.03 6.87
C CYS A 31 8.81 5.13 8.15
N SER A 32 8.37 6.34 8.48
CA SER A 32 7.52 6.56 9.65
C SER A 32 6.10 6.01 9.41
N ALA A 33 5.60 5.20 10.33
CA ALA A 33 4.23 4.67 10.30
C ALA A 33 3.16 5.78 10.25
N SER A 34 3.52 7.00 10.69
CA SER A 34 2.63 8.15 10.65
C SER A 34 2.22 8.56 9.22
N GLN A 35 3.05 8.27 8.22
CA GLN A 35 2.82 8.65 6.82
C GLN A 35 2.15 7.57 5.96
N TYR A 36 1.82 6.41 6.53
CA TYR A 36 1.23 5.27 5.82
C TYR A 36 0.08 5.65 4.88
N MET A 37 -0.90 6.42 5.38
CA MET A 37 -2.08 6.85 4.61
C MET A 37 -1.70 7.71 3.40
N ASN A 38 -0.74 8.62 3.58
CA ASN A 38 -0.30 9.51 2.53
C ASN A 38 0.41 8.73 1.41
N TYR A 39 1.26 7.77 1.77
CA TYR A 39 1.93 6.89 0.81
C TYR A 39 0.94 6.03 0.04
N MET A 40 -0.02 5.40 0.71
CA MET A 40 -1.03 4.57 0.05
C MET A 40 -1.85 5.37 -0.98
N ASN A 41 -2.30 6.57 -0.63
CA ASN A 41 -3.01 7.44 -1.57
C ASN A 41 -2.15 7.80 -2.78
N VAL A 42 -0.84 8.00 -2.59
CA VAL A 42 0.11 8.27 -3.67
C VAL A 42 0.29 7.05 -4.57
N PHE A 43 0.39 5.83 -4.02
CA PHE A 43 0.53 4.59 -4.80
C PHE A 43 -0.70 4.31 -5.65
N PHE A 44 -1.91 4.43 -5.09
CA PHE A 44 -3.15 4.27 -5.86
C PHE A 44 -3.30 5.35 -6.94
N THR A 45 -2.86 6.59 -6.64
CA THR A 45 -2.85 7.66 -7.64
C THR A 45 -1.86 7.37 -8.77
N ALA A 46 -0.67 6.84 -8.45
CA ALA A 46 0.33 6.46 -9.44
C ALA A 46 -0.15 5.29 -10.32
N GLN A 47 -0.78 4.28 -9.70
CA GLN A 47 -1.39 3.16 -10.41
C GLN A 47 -2.48 3.64 -11.38
N LYS A 48 -3.36 4.54 -10.95
CA LYS A 48 -4.40 5.15 -11.82
C LYS A 48 -3.81 5.94 -12.99
N LYS A 49 -2.60 6.48 -12.83
CA LYS A 49 -1.87 7.21 -13.88
C LYS A 49 -0.96 6.31 -14.71
N ASN A 50 -0.96 4.99 -14.47
CA ASN A 50 -0.06 4.02 -15.09
C ASN A 50 1.43 4.41 -15.00
N ILE A 51 1.83 4.94 -13.83
CA ILE A 51 3.23 5.28 -13.54
C ILE A 51 3.80 4.23 -12.61
N VAL A 52 4.82 3.52 -13.07
CA VAL A 52 5.51 2.49 -12.29
C VAL A 52 6.45 3.15 -11.27
N ILE A 53 6.41 2.67 -10.03
CA ILE A 53 7.29 3.10 -8.95
C ILE A 53 8.22 1.96 -8.57
N ASP A 54 9.51 2.16 -8.78
CA ASP A 54 10.54 1.25 -8.32
C ASP A 54 11.22 1.80 -7.08
N VAL A 55 11.62 0.90 -6.19
CA VAL A 55 12.24 1.25 -4.92
C VAL A 55 13.54 0.49 -4.75
N CYS A 56 14.60 1.24 -4.48
CA CYS A 56 15.90 0.75 -4.05
C CYS A 56 16.09 1.10 -2.58
N ALA A 57 16.07 0.09 -1.71
CA ALA A 57 16.30 0.24 -0.28
C ALA A 57 17.78 -0.06 0.04
N LEU A 58 18.46 0.88 0.67
CA LEU A 58 19.91 0.79 0.94
C LEU A 58 20.24 0.07 2.25
N ASP A 59 19.36 0.16 3.26
CA ASP A 59 19.68 -0.29 4.62
C ASP A 59 18.60 -1.26 5.16
N GLN A 60 17.38 -0.75 5.37
CA GLN A 60 16.30 -1.54 5.97
C GLN A 60 15.25 -2.04 4.96
N HIS A 61 14.55 -3.09 5.38
CA HIS A 61 13.36 -3.57 4.66
C HIS A 61 12.18 -2.64 4.94
N LEU A 62 11.52 -2.18 3.88
CA LEU A 62 10.44 -1.20 3.97
C LEU A 62 9.16 -1.82 3.42
N SER A 63 8.38 -2.45 4.29
CA SER A 63 7.14 -3.16 3.93
C SER A 63 6.14 -2.26 3.18
N LEU A 64 5.99 -1.01 3.62
CA LEU A 64 5.11 -0.02 2.98
C LEU A 64 5.51 0.29 1.53
N LEU A 65 6.81 0.46 1.27
CA LEU A 65 7.30 0.73 -0.09
C LEU A 65 7.24 -0.53 -0.96
N GLN A 66 7.42 -1.70 -0.38
CA GLN A 66 7.24 -2.97 -1.06
C GLN A 66 5.79 -3.15 -1.53
N GLN A 67 4.80 -2.81 -0.69
CA GLN A 67 3.39 -2.74 -1.08
C GLN A 67 3.17 -1.73 -2.22
N GLY A 68 3.80 -0.56 -2.14
CA GLY A 68 3.71 0.45 -3.19
C GLY A 68 4.25 -0.02 -4.55
N CYS A 69 5.35 -0.78 -4.55
CA CYS A 69 5.89 -1.40 -5.75
C CYS A 69 4.91 -2.44 -6.32
N ASP A 70 4.35 -3.31 -5.49
CA ASP A 70 3.42 -4.34 -5.95
C ASP A 70 2.13 -3.73 -6.54
N ILE A 71 1.56 -2.71 -5.88
CA ILE A 71 0.38 -1.98 -6.38
C ILE A 71 0.64 -1.31 -7.73
N THR A 72 1.84 -0.76 -7.94
CA THR A 72 2.20 -0.06 -9.18
C THR A 72 2.80 -0.96 -10.26
N GLY A 73 3.05 -2.25 -9.96
CA GLY A 73 3.73 -3.18 -10.86
C GLY A 73 5.23 -2.90 -11.02
N GLY A 74 5.84 -2.25 -10.03
CA GLY A 74 7.26 -1.94 -9.97
C GLY A 74 8.10 -2.99 -9.25
N ILE A 75 9.40 -2.73 -9.17
CA ILE A 75 10.39 -3.59 -8.52
C ILE A 75 10.83 -2.96 -7.21
N TYR A 76 10.79 -3.78 -6.16
CA TYR A 76 11.43 -3.50 -4.89
C TYR A 76 12.72 -4.31 -4.78
N LEU A 77 13.85 -3.64 -4.54
CA LEU A 77 15.13 -4.30 -4.27
C LEU A 77 15.76 -3.71 -3.02
N LYS A 78 16.11 -4.59 -2.08
CA LYS A 78 17.05 -4.24 -1.01
C LYS A 78 18.47 -4.56 -1.48
N VAL A 79 19.36 -3.58 -1.40
CA VAL A 79 20.75 -3.73 -1.79
C VAL A 79 21.50 -4.49 -0.68
N PRO A 80 22.04 -5.70 -0.94
CA PRO A 80 22.77 -6.45 0.08
C PRO A 80 24.15 -5.85 0.36
N GLN A 81 24.79 -5.25 -0.64
CA GLN A 81 26.11 -4.65 -0.52
C GLN A 81 26.17 -3.32 -1.28
N LEU A 82 26.43 -2.23 -0.55
CA LEU A 82 26.46 -0.86 -1.10
C LEU A 82 27.53 -0.67 -2.17
N GLN A 83 28.65 -1.39 -2.10
CA GLN A 83 29.72 -1.34 -3.10
C GLN A 83 29.24 -1.76 -4.50
N GLY A 84 28.21 -2.62 -4.58
CA GLY A 84 27.58 -3.06 -5.83
C GLY A 84 26.38 -2.21 -6.28
N LEU A 85 26.09 -1.08 -5.63
CA LEU A 85 24.89 -0.28 -5.90
C LEU A 85 24.74 0.11 -7.38
N LEU A 86 25.84 0.49 -8.03
CA LEU A 86 25.84 0.84 -9.44
C LEU A 86 25.40 -0.33 -10.33
N GLN A 87 25.87 -1.54 -10.04
CA GLN A 87 25.48 -2.74 -10.79
C GLN A 87 23.97 -2.98 -10.69
N TYR A 88 23.40 -2.86 -9.48
CA TYR A 88 21.96 -3.01 -9.28
C TYR A 88 21.16 -1.91 -9.99
N LEU A 89 21.63 -0.65 -9.96
CA LEU A 89 21.00 0.46 -10.68
C LEU A 89 20.98 0.22 -12.19
N LEU A 90 22.09 -0.26 -12.75
CA LEU A 90 22.21 -0.50 -14.20
C LEU A 90 21.43 -1.74 -14.66
N TRP A 91 21.45 -2.84 -13.90
CA TRP A 91 20.81 -4.08 -14.35
C TRP A 91 19.32 -4.15 -14.04
N VAL A 92 18.91 -3.71 -12.85
CA VAL A 92 17.52 -3.87 -12.38
C VAL A 92 16.69 -2.64 -12.72
N PHE A 93 17.26 -1.44 -12.52
CA PHE A 93 16.52 -0.19 -12.61
C PHE A 93 16.74 0.59 -13.91
N LEU A 94 17.63 0.19 -14.81
CA LEU A 94 17.75 0.84 -16.13
C LEU A 94 16.71 0.34 -17.14
N PRO A 95 16.39 -0.97 -17.24
CA PRO A 95 15.48 -1.48 -18.25
C PRO A 95 14.06 -0.95 -18.11
N GLU A 96 13.43 -0.67 -19.25
CA GLU A 96 12.02 -0.29 -19.32
C GLU A 96 11.10 -1.45 -18.92
N PRO A 97 9.90 -1.17 -18.36
CA PRO A 97 8.94 -2.19 -17.94
C PRO A 97 8.70 -3.36 -18.91
N PRO A 98 8.47 -3.15 -20.23
CA PRO A 98 8.22 -4.26 -21.15
C PRO A 98 9.42 -5.18 -21.41
N ILE A 99 10.65 -4.70 -21.15
CA ILE A 99 11.87 -5.47 -21.38
C ILE A 99 12.17 -6.35 -20.16
N ARG A 100 11.63 -6.00 -18.98
CA ARG A 100 11.86 -6.70 -17.71
C ARG A 100 11.37 -8.14 -17.71
N GLU A 101 10.26 -8.42 -18.39
CA GLU A 101 9.71 -9.78 -18.49
C GLU A 101 10.66 -10.75 -19.22
N LYS A 102 11.57 -10.21 -20.04
CA LYS A 102 12.59 -10.98 -20.75
C LYS A 102 13.90 -11.11 -19.97
N LEU A 103 14.03 -10.41 -18.85
CA LEU A 103 15.22 -10.43 -18.00
C LEU A 103 14.98 -11.33 -16.80
N VAL A 104 16.02 -12.07 -16.40
CA VAL A 104 15.98 -12.84 -15.15
C VAL A 104 16.17 -11.86 -13.99
N LEU A 105 15.05 -11.37 -13.48
CA LEU A 105 15.02 -10.47 -12.33
C LEU A 105 14.91 -11.27 -11.02
N PRO A 106 15.33 -10.69 -9.88
CA PRO A 106 15.09 -11.29 -8.58
C PRO A 106 13.61 -11.60 -8.39
N PRO A 107 13.26 -12.77 -7.82
CA PRO A 107 11.86 -13.15 -7.64
C PRO A 107 11.15 -12.15 -6.74
N PRO A 108 9.86 -11.86 -6.99
CA PRO A 108 9.09 -10.94 -6.16
C PRO A 108 9.02 -11.47 -4.73
N VAL A 109 9.39 -10.61 -3.77
CA VAL A 109 9.35 -10.96 -2.35
C VAL A 109 7.90 -10.85 -1.87
N LYS A 110 7.44 -11.84 -1.09
CA LYS A 110 6.11 -11.82 -0.49
C LYS A 110 5.91 -10.53 0.31
N VAL A 111 4.81 -9.85 0.04
CA VAL A 111 4.45 -8.58 0.68
C VAL A 111 3.43 -8.84 1.77
N ASP A 112 3.69 -8.30 2.96
CA ASP A 112 2.71 -8.30 4.06
C ASP A 112 1.65 -7.24 3.80
N TYR A 113 0.39 -7.63 3.58
CA TYR A 113 -0.75 -6.74 3.33
C TYR A 113 -1.57 -6.36 4.57
N ARG A 114 -1.00 -6.56 5.76
CA ARG A 114 -1.70 -6.28 7.02
C ARG A 114 -2.06 -4.80 7.12
N ALA A 115 -3.26 -4.52 7.60
CA ALA A 115 -3.74 -3.17 7.78
C ALA A 115 -3.17 -2.56 9.07
N ALA A 116 -2.81 -1.28 9.04
CA ALA A 116 -2.47 -0.53 10.24
C ALA A 116 -3.73 0.03 10.90
N CYS A 117 -3.88 -0.15 12.21
CA CYS A 117 -5.00 0.43 12.95
C CYS A 117 -4.87 1.95 13.10
N PHE A 118 -5.97 2.70 13.04
CA PHE A 118 -5.96 4.16 13.22
C PHE A 118 -5.70 4.58 14.68
N CYS A 119 -5.92 3.70 15.66
CA CYS A 119 -5.68 3.98 17.08
C CYS A 119 -4.20 4.11 17.41
N HIS A 120 -3.41 3.06 17.10
CA HIS A 120 -2.01 2.94 17.52
C HIS A 120 -1.04 2.98 16.34
N ARG A 121 -1.54 2.91 15.09
CA ARG A 121 -0.73 2.82 13.85
C ARG A 121 0.12 1.55 13.76
N GLU A 122 -0.29 0.51 14.47
CA GLU A 122 0.31 -0.82 14.42
C GLU A 122 -0.43 -1.73 13.44
N LEU A 123 0.31 -2.65 12.83
CA LEU A 123 -0.23 -3.67 11.95
C LEU A 123 -1.05 -4.68 12.75
N ILE A 124 -2.27 -4.96 12.29
CA ILE A 124 -3.19 -5.91 12.91
C ILE A 124 -3.69 -6.95 11.90
N ASP A 125 -3.92 -8.17 12.37
CA ASP A 125 -4.48 -9.26 11.56
C ASP A 125 -6.02 -9.26 11.58
N ILE A 126 -6.61 -8.94 12.74
CA ILE A 126 -8.06 -8.86 12.94
C ILE A 126 -8.39 -7.47 13.48
N GLY A 127 -9.32 -6.77 12.82
CA GLY A 127 -9.73 -5.43 13.19
C GLY A 127 -11.21 -5.18 12.93
N TYR A 128 -11.73 -4.12 13.56
CA TYR A 128 -13.10 -3.64 13.40
C TYR A 128 -13.10 -2.46 12.43
N VAL A 129 -14.01 -2.48 11.45
CA VAL A 129 -14.13 -1.41 10.44
C VAL A 129 -15.35 -0.56 10.73
N CYS A 130 -15.19 0.77 10.72
CA CYS A 130 -16.32 1.69 10.81
C CYS A 130 -17.16 1.63 9.52
N SER A 131 -18.46 1.41 9.64
CA SER A 131 -19.39 1.37 8.50
C SER A 131 -19.59 2.70 7.79
N VAL A 132 -19.16 3.82 8.39
CA VAL A 132 -19.36 5.17 7.84
C VAL A 132 -18.08 5.70 7.21
N CYS A 133 -16.95 5.70 7.93
CA CYS A 133 -15.69 6.27 7.45
C CYS A 133 -14.63 5.23 7.02
N LEU A 134 -14.94 3.93 7.10
CA LEU A 134 -14.04 2.82 6.76
C LEU A 134 -12.74 2.78 7.58
N SER A 135 -12.67 3.51 8.69
CA SER A 135 -11.53 3.49 9.60
C SER A 135 -11.41 2.13 10.32
N ILE A 136 -10.19 1.62 10.41
CA ILE A 136 -9.88 0.31 11.00
C ILE A 136 -9.36 0.47 12.44
N PHE A 137 -9.93 -0.28 13.38
CA PHE A 137 -9.61 -0.25 14.80
C PHE A 137 -9.17 -1.62 15.33
N CYS A 138 -8.23 -1.62 16.27
CA CYS A 138 -7.71 -2.84 16.91
C CYS A 138 -8.65 -3.42 17.98
N LYS A 139 -9.51 -2.58 18.58
CA LYS A 139 -10.49 -2.99 19.59
C LYS A 139 -11.86 -2.43 19.21
N PHE A 140 -12.91 -3.16 19.57
CA PHE A 140 -14.27 -2.68 19.39
C PHE A 140 -14.53 -1.47 20.29
N SER A 141 -15.04 -0.39 19.71
CA SER A 141 -15.56 0.76 20.45
C SER A 141 -16.97 1.10 19.94
N PRO A 142 -17.93 1.41 20.83
CA PRO A 142 -19.29 1.78 20.44
C PRO A 142 -19.36 3.17 19.76
N ILE A 143 -18.29 3.94 19.84
CA ILE A 143 -18.15 5.26 19.21
C ILE A 143 -16.91 5.24 18.34
N CYS A 144 -17.04 5.65 17.08
CA CYS A 144 -15.90 5.80 16.19
C CYS A 144 -15.06 7.02 16.59
N THR A 145 -13.76 6.86 16.85
CA THR A 145 -12.88 7.98 17.24
C THR A 145 -12.60 8.96 16.10
N THR A 146 -12.77 8.54 14.84
CA THR A 146 -12.52 9.39 13.66
C THR A 146 -13.71 10.23 13.22
N CYS A 147 -14.92 9.63 13.14
CA CYS A 147 -16.13 10.34 12.69
C CYS A 147 -17.19 10.55 13.78
N HIS A 148 -16.91 10.16 15.03
CA HIS A 148 -17.79 10.31 16.19
C HIS A 148 -19.18 9.67 16.05
N THR A 149 -19.36 8.75 15.09
CA THR A 149 -20.62 8.02 14.91
C THR A 149 -20.78 6.99 16.01
N VAL A 150 -21.96 6.98 16.64
CA VAL A 150 -22.33 5.96 17.63
C VAL A 150 -22.93 4.76 16.93
N PHE A 151 -22.31 3.59 17.10
CA PHE A 151 -22.83 2.35 16.57
C PHE A 151 -23.98 1.86 17.46
N LYS A 152 -25.19 1.81 16.91
CA LYS A 152 -26.31 1.14 17.56
C LYS A 152 -26.04 -0.37 17.52
N MET A 153 -25.68 -0.94 18.66
CA MET A 153 -25.55 -2.39 18.76
C MET A 153 -26.92 -3.02 18.47
N PRO A 154 -27.03 -4.01 17.57
CA PRO A 154 -28.23 -4.83 17.53
C PRO A 154 -28.37 -5.45 18.93
N ALA A 155 -29.50 -5.20 19.59
CA ALA A 155 -29.84 -5.87 20.82
C ALA A 155 -29.62 -7.38 20.64
N PRO A 156 -29.11 -8.11 21.66
CA PRO A 156 -28.93 -9.55 21.53
C PRO A 156 -30.25 -10.14 21.03
N LEU A 157 -30.20 -10.78 19.87
CA LEU A 157 -31.35 -11.45 19.26
C LEU A 157 -31.96 -12.33 20.35
N ALA A 158 -33.17 -11.99 20.79
CA ALA A 158 -33.87 -12.73 21.83
C ALA A 158 -33.90 -14.21 21.41
N VAL A 159 -33.16 -15.03 22.15
CA VAL A 159 -33.15 -16.48 21.96
C VAL A 159 -34.59 -16.93 22.15
N LYS A 160 -35.29 -17.24 21.05
CA LYS A 160 -36.66 -17.75 21.12
C LYS A 160 -36.63 -18.98 22.05
N PRO A 161 -37.40 -19.01 23.14
CA PRO A 161 -37.40 -20.16 24.03
C PRO A 161 -37.83 -21.40 23.23
N LYS A 162 -36.96 -22.42 23.21
CA LYS A 162 -37.29 -23.73 22.63
C LYS A 162 -38.60 -24.21 23.25
N LYS A 163 -39.67 -24.31 22.45
CA LYS A 163 -40.93 -24.94 22.89
C LYS A 163 -40.60 -26.34 23.41
N LYS A 164 -40.86 -26.58 24.70
CA LYS A 164 -40.79 -27.92 25.30
C LYS A 164 -41.75 -28.81 24.52
N LYS A 165 -41.23 -29.89 23.91
CA LYS A 165 -42.07 -30.95 23.35
C LYS A 165 -42.85 -31.59 24.50
N ILE A 166 -44.18 -31.54 24.40
CA ILE A 166 -45.10 -32.32 25.23
C ILE A 166 -44.85 -33.79 24.88
N LYS A 167 -44.47 -34.60 25.87
CA LYS A 167 -44.42 -36.06 25.73
C LYS A 167 -45.84 -36.59 25.89
N LEU A 168 -46.31 -37.37 24.91
CA LEU A 168 -47.47 -38.27 25.06
C LEU A 168 -47.18 -39.31 26.14
#